data_AF-A0A5P1E457-F1
#
_entry.id   AF-A0A5P1E457-F1
#
_cell.length_a   1.000
_cell.length_b   1.000
_cell.length_c   1.000
_cell.angle_alpha   90.00
_cell.angle_beta   90.00
_cell.angle_gamma   90.00
#
_symmetry.space_group_name_H-M   'P 1'
#
loop_
_entity.id
_entity.type
_entity.pdbx_description
1 polymer ?
#
loop_
_entity_poly.entity_id
_entity_poly.type
_entity_poly.pdbx_seq_one_letter_code
_entity_poly.pdbx_strand_id
1 'polypeptide(L)'
;MMTKRSLLGGSLGTLYYPQLLRKSTPSTLNVLTRRYIDTRGAARYLEELQHTDLESKIQWAIGDAMLKEGIAARVRVLDISEKKDRIWSLQKQHRQARARLNAGEITQEEFSLEDATFASEVQAEKEAVKVLKQEASAAAAVSDAELH
;
A
#
# COMPACT_ATOMS: atom_id res chain seq x y z
N MET A 1 -58.57 -50.71 -0.69
CA MET A 1 -57.72 -49.53 -0.96
C MET A 1 -56.27 -49.98 -0.93
N MET A 2 -55.55 -49.67 -2.00
CA MET A 2 -54.32 -50.33 -2.43
C MET A 2 -53.06 -49.92 -1.66
N THR A 3 -52.17 -50.90 -1.66
CA THR A 3 -50.85 -51.10 -1.08
C THR A 3 -49.75 -50.20 -1.67
N LYS A 4 -48.72 -49.93 -0.86
CA LYS A 4 -47.39 -49.49 -1.31
C LYS A 4 -46.51 -50.69 -1.68
N ARG A 5 -45.88 -50.68 -2.86
CA ARG A 5 -44.40 -50.76 -3.09
C ARG A 5 -44.06 -51.17 -4.54
N SER A 6 -43.19 -50.36 -5.15
CA SER A 6 -42.10 -50.63 -6.11
C SER A 6 -42.34 -51.40 -7.40
N LEU A 7 -41.84 -50.86 -8.53
CA LEU A 7 -41.11 -51.59 -9.58
C LEU A 7 -40.35 -50.60 -10.50
N LEU A 8 -39.01 -50.68 -10.45
CA LEU A 8 -38.01 -50.60 -11.53
C LEU A 8 -38.19 -49.65 -12.74
N GLY A 9 -37.15 -48.82 -12.97
CA GLY A 9 -36.40 -48.86 -14.23
C GLY A 9 -36.56 -47.71 -15.23
N GLY A 10 -35.42 -47.17 -15.69
CA GLY A 10 -35.30 -46.36 -16.92
C GLY A 10 -35.00 -44.87 -16.66
N SER A 11 -33.72 -44.46 -16.67
CA SER A 11 -32.99 -43.98 -17.86
C SER A 11 -33.16 -42.47 -18.10
N LEU A 12 -32.07 -41.74 -17.83
CA LEU A 12 -31.53 -40.57 -18.54
C LEU A 12 -32.50 -39.67 -19.33
N GLY A 13 -32.52 -38.40 -18.94
CA GLY A 13 -32.45 -37.29 -19.89
C GLY A 13 -33.77 -36.85 -20.51
N THR A 14 -34.49 -35.98 -19.81
CA THR A 14 -35.51 -35.11 -20.41
C THR A 14 -35.12 -33.65 -20.19
N LEU A 15 -34.13 -33.19 -20.95
CA LEU A 15 -34.03 -31.77 -21.29
C LEU A 15 -34.93 -31.52 -22.51
N TYR A 16 -35.92 -30.68 -22.23
CA TYR A 16 -36.95 -30.16 -23.11
C TYR A 16 -36.36 -29.64 -24.44
N TYR A 17 -36.67 -30.30 -25.55
CA TYR A 17 -36.56 -29.73 -26.89
C TYR A 17 -37.97 -29.35 -27.37
N PRO A 18 -38.32 -28.06 -27.50
CA PRO A 18 -39.38 -27.65 -28.40
C PRO A 18 -38.74 -27.21 -29.72
N GLN A 19 -38.89 -28.06 -30.74
CA GLN A 19 -39.37 -27.67 -32.07
C GLN A 19 -39.03 -26.24 -32.52
N LEU A 20 -37.76 -25.95 -32.85
CA LEU A 20 -37.39 -24.77 -33.65
C LEU A 20 -36.41 -25.11 -34.79
N LEU A 21 -36.47 -26.35 -35.29
CA LEU A 21 -35.71 -26.81 -36.47
C LEU A 21 -36.62 -26.97 -37.68
N ARG A 22 -37.36 -25.90 -38.04
CA ARG A 22 -38.04 -25.92 -39.34
C ARG A 22 -38.01 -24.63 -40.14
N LYS A 23 -37.45 -23.53 -39.64
CA LYS A 23 -37.30 -22.30 -40.41
C LYS A 23 -36.09 -21.49 -39.94
N SER A 24 -34.88 -21.89 -40.33
CA SER A 24 -33.72 -21.01 -40.23
C SER A 24 -32.85 -21.17 -41.46
N THR A 25 -32.78 -20.09 -42.23
CA THR A 25 -31.94 -19.93 -43.42
C THR A 25 -30.45 -20.03 -43.06
N PRO A 26 -29.58 -20.42 -44.02
CA PRO A 26 -28.16 -20.73 -43.78
C PRO A 26 -27.32 -19.56 -43.25
N SER A 27 -27.85 -18.34 -43.20
CA SER A 27 -27.19 -17.15 -42.63
C SER A 27 -27.16 -17.11 -41.10
N THR A 28 -27.96 -17.92 -40.41
CA THR A 28 -27.97 -17.99 -38.92
C THR A 28 -27.01 -19.03 -38.34
N LEU A 29 -26.50 -19.95 -39.18
CA LEU A 29 -25.47 -20.91 -38.77
C LEU A 29 -24.12 -20.26 -38.46
N ASN A 30 -23.83 -19.07 -39.02
CA ASN A 30 -22.57 -18.35 -38.81
C ASN A 30 -22.50 -17.55 -37.49
N VAL A 31 -23.60 -17.42 -36.74
CA VAL A 31 -23.57 -16.77 -35.41
C VAL A 31 -23.37 -17.81 -34.29
N LEU A 32 -23.86 -19.04 -34.48
CA LEU A 32 -23.70 -20.12 -33.51
C LEU A 32 -22.29 -20.72 -33.51
N THR A 33 -21.60 -20.78 -34.65
CA THR A 33 -20.17 -21.16 -34.69
C THR A 33 -19.25 -20.07 -34.17
N ARG A 34 -19.65 -18.79 -34.22
CA ARG A 34 -18.88 -17.68 -33.64
C ARG A 34 -18.98 -17.59 -32.12
N ARG A 35 -19.97 -18.26 -31.53
CA ARG A 35 -20.12 -18.43 -30.06
C ARG A 35 -19.47 -19.71 -29.52
N TYR A 36 -19.03 -20.61 -30.40
CA TYR A 36 -18.25 -21.80 -30.04
C TYR A 36 -16.73 -21.54 -30.03
N ILE A 37 -16.30 -20.38 -30.54
CA ILE A 37 -14.94 -19.85 -30.37
C ILE A 37 -14.96 -18.89 -29.18
N ASP A 38 -14.97 -19.42 -27.97
CA ASP A 38 -14.32 -18.71 -26.84
C ASP A 38 -14.08 -19.59 -25.60
N THR A 39 -14.58 -20.82 -25.57
CA THR A 39 -14.31 -21.73 -24.44
C THR A 39 -12.88 -22.28 -24.47
N ARG A 40 -12.27 -22.43 -25.65
CA ARG A 40 -10.86 -22.82 -25.80
C ARG A 40 -9.88 -21.68 -25.47
N GLY A 41 -10.28 -20.44 -25.72
CA GLY A 41 -9.52 -19.25 -25.32
C GLY A 41 -9.55 -19.06 -23.82
N ALA A 42 -10.75 -19.13 -23.22
CA ALA A 42 -10.92 -19.11 -21.77
C ALA A 42 -10.22 -20.28 -21.06
N ALA A 43 -10.26 -21.50 -21.61
CA ALA A 43 -9.56 -22.65 -21.04
C ALA A 43 -8.03 -22.49 -21.09
N ARG A 44 -7.46 -22.00 -22.20
CA ARG A 44 -6.03 -21.66 -22.26
C ARG A 44 -5.64 -20.56 -21.27
N TYR A 45 -6.49 -19.54 -21.12
CA TYR A 45 -6.24 -18.46 -20.17
C TYR A 45 -6.26 -18.97 -18.71
N LEU A 46 -7.16 -19.91 -18.39
CA LEU A 46 -7.20 -20.56 -17.08
C LEU A 46 -6.03 -21.53 -16.85
N GLU A 47 -5.58 -22.24 -17.88
CA GLU A 47 -4.41 -23.12 -17.84
C GLU A 47 -3.11 -22.30 -17.69
N GLU A 48 -3.00 -21.16 -18.38
CA GLU A 48 -1.92 -20.19 -18.21
C GLU A 48 -1.90 -19.59 -16.80
N LEU A 49 -3.06 -19.23 -16.22
CA LEU A 49 -3.18 -18.78 -14.83
C LEU A 49 -2.79 -19.87 -13.81
N GLN A 50 -3.13 -21.13 -14.07
CA GLN A 50 -2.76 -22.27 -13.21
C GLN A 50 -1.25 -22.54 -13.20
N HIS A 51 -0.55 -22.20 -14.28
CA HIS A 51 0.90 -22.33 -14.38
C HIS A 51 1.67 -21.09 -13.91
N THR A 52 0.98 -19.99 -13.58
CA THR A 52 1.60 -18.83 -12.95
C THR A 52 1.62 -18.98 -11.44
N ASP A 53 2.81 -18.86 -10.86
CA ASP A 53 3.02 -18.72 -9.41
C ASP A 53 2.59 -17.32 -8.92
N LEU A 54 1.32 -16.98 -9.17
CA LEU A 54 0.78 -15.64 -8.92
C LEU A 54 0.70 -15.37 -7.42
N GLU A 55 0.37 -16.39 -6.62
CA GLU A 55 0.32 -16.30 -5.17
C GLU A 55 1.69 -15.96 -4.57
N SER A 56 2.76 -16.67 -4.93
CA SER A 56 4.09 -16.34 -4.40
C SER A 56 4.60 -14.99 -4.90
N LYS A 57 4.24 -14.57 -6.12
CA LYS A 57 4.54 -13.22 -6.63
C LYS A 57 3.82 -12.13 -5.83
N ILE A 58 2.55 -12.35 -5.48
CA ILE A 58 1.78 -11.44 -4.63
C ILE A 58 2.38 -11.39 -3.23
N GLN A 59 2.67 -12.55 -2.62
CA GLN A 59 3.29 -12.61 -1.29
C GLN A 59 4.67 -11.95 -1.26
N TRP A 60 5.47 -12.14 -2.31
CA TRP A 60 6.76 -11.48 -2.45
C TRP A 60 6.61 -9.96 -2.59
N ALA A 61 5.67 -9.49 -3.42
CA ALA A 61 5.40 -8.06 -3.59
C ALA A 61 4.92 -7.40 -2.28
N ILE A 62 4.06 -8.09 -1.52
CA ILE A 62 3.63 -7.64 -0.19
C ILE A 62 4.83 -7.56 0.76
N GLY A 63 5.67 -8.59 0.80
CA GLY A 63 6.87 -8.61 1.64
C GLY A 63 7.87 -7.50 1.30
N ASP A 64 8.08 -7.24 0.01
CA ASP A 64 8.95 -6.16 -0.47
C ASP A 64 8.39 -4.77 -0.11
N ALA A 65 7.08 -4.57 -0.25
CA ALA A 65 6.42 -3.33 0.15
C ALA A 65 6.55 -3.06 1.65
N MET A 66 6.25 -4.06 2.50
CA MET A 66 6.40 -3.96 3.96
C MET A 66 7.85 -3.70 4.39
N LEU A 67 8.83 -4.32 3.72
CA LEU A 67 10.24 -4.09 4.00
C LEU A 67 10.64 -2.65 3.68
N LYS A 68 10.24 -2.14 2.52
CA LYS A 68 10.50 -0.75 2.10
C LYS A 68 9.87 0.24 3.07
N GLU A 69 8.64 0.00 3.50
CA GLU A 69 7.98 0.85 4.48
C GLU A 69 8.69 0.82 5.84
N GLY A 70 9.08 -0.37 6.32
CA GLY A 70 9.85 -0.51 7.56
C GLY A 70 11.18 0.23 7.53
N ILE A 71 11.87 0.23 6.38
CA ILE A 71 13.08 1.03 6.17
C ILE A 71 12.75 2.52 6.21
N ALA A 72 11.72 2.97 5.48
CA ALA A 72 11.32 4.38 5.46
C ALA A 72 10.93 4.89 6.86
N ALA A 73 10.24 4.07 7.65
CA ALA A 73 9.90 4.40 9.03
C ALA A 73 11.14 4.57 9.91
N ARG A 74 12.15 3.69 9.76
CA ARG A 74 13.43 3.81 10.48
C ARG A 74 14.20 5.07 10.08
N VAL A 75 14.23 5.41 8.80
CA VAL A 75 14.86 6.65 8.32
C VAL A 75 14.22 7.87 8.97
N ARG A 76 12.89 7.97 8.98
CA ARG A 76 12.18 9.06 9.64
C ARG A 76 12.51 9.18 11.14
N VAL A 77 12.62 8.05 11.84
CA VAL A 77 13.01 8.05 13.26
C VAL A 77 14.44 8.55 13.46
N LEU A 78 15.37 8.14 12.60
CA LEU A 78 16.76 8.63 12.63
C LEU A 78 16.82 10.13 12.36
N ASP A 79 16.11 10.62 11.33
CA ASP A 79 16.05 12.05 11.00
C ASP A 79 15.52 12.87 12.19
N ILE A 80 14.44 12.42 12.84
CA ILE A 80 13.92 13.07 14.05
C ILE A 80 14.94 13.07 15.18
N SER A 81 15.71 11.99 15.35
CA SER A 81 16.75 11.90 16.37
C SER A 81 17.87 12.90 16.09
N GLU A 82 18.38 12.94 14.87
CA GLU A 82 19.44 13.87 14.46
C GLU A 82 19.03 15.33 14.69
N LYS A 83 17.79 15.67 14.36
CA LYS A 83 17.23 17.01 14.59
C LYS A 83 17.17 17.37 16.07
N LYS A 84 16.79 16.43 16.93
CA LYS A 84 16.81 16.64 18.39
C LYS A 84 18.23 16.80 18.93
N ASP A 85 19.18 16.01 18.42
CA ASP A 85 20.58 16.12 18.81
C ASP A 85 21.17 17.47 18.40
N ARG A 86 20.79 17.98 17.22
CA ARG A 86 21.16 19.32 16.77
C ARG A 86 20.61 20.41 17.70
N ILE A 87 19.33 20.33 18.09
CA ILE A 87 18.74 21.28 19.05
C ILE A 87 19.50 21.24 20.38
N TRP A 88 19.85 20.05 20.88
CA TRP A 88 20.61 19.91 22.12
C TRP A 88 22.01 20.51 22.01
N SER A 89 22.70 20.27 20.89
CA SER A 89 24.02 20.86 20.61
C SER A 89 23.96 22.38 20.58
N LEU A 90 22.97 22.94 19.89
CA LEU A 90 22.74 24.39 19.84
C LEU A 90 22.51 24.92 21.27
N GLN A 91 21.68 24.27 22.08
CA GLN A 91 21.42 24.69 23.46
C GLN A 91 22.67 24.68 24.33
N LYS A 92 23.58 23.71 24.11
CA LYS A 92 24.89 23.70 24.76
C LYS A 92 25.75 24.87 24.32
N GLN A 93 25.80 25.17 23.01
CA GLN A 93 26.54 26.32 22.49
C GLN A 93 26.04 27.63 23.07
N HIS A 94 24.72 27.83 23.14
CA HIS A 94 24.14 29.03 23.75
C HIS A 94 24.53 29.17 25.24
N ARG A 95 24.51 28.08 26.02
CA ARG A 95 24.99 28.10 27.42
C ARG A 95 26.46 28.47 27.52
N GLN A 96 27.29 27.99 26.57
CA GLN A 96 28.70 28.32 26.52
C GLN A 96 28.91 29.80 26.16
N ALA A 97 28.21 30.32 25.15
CA ALA A 97 28.24 31.75 24.81
C ALA A 97 27.84 32.62 26.00
N ARG A 98 26.81 32.20 26.75
CA ARG A 98 26.40 32.91 27.98
C ARG A 98 27.49 32.91 29.05
N ALA A 99 28.20 31.79 29.23
CA ALA A 99 29.32 31.72 30.16
C ALA A 99 30.47 32.65 29.74
N ARG A 100 30.77 32.73 28.43
CA ARG A 100 31.78 33.64 27.87
C ARG A 100 31.41 35.10 28.06
N LEU A 101 30.13 35.45 27.89
CA LEU A 101 29.62 36.79 28.18
C LEU A 101 29.83 37.14 29.67
N ASN A 102 29.48 36.22 30.57
CA ASN A 102 29.66 36.42 32.01
C ASN A 102 31.14 36.53 32.42
N ALA A 103 32.03 35.87 31.68
CA ALA A 103 33.48 35.97 31.86
C ALA A 103 34.08 37.26 31.24
N GLY A 104 33.27 38.05 30.52
CA GLY A 104 33.73 39.24 29.79
C GLY A 104 34.56 38.93 28.54
N GLU A 105 34.55 37.68 28.06
CA GLU A 105 35.28 37.25 26.86
C GLU A 105 34.63 37.73 25.56
N ILE A 106 33.32 37.96 25.57
CA ILE A 106 32.54 38.49 24.45
C ILE A 106 31.70 39.68 24.92
N THR A 107 31.38 40.56 23.99
CA THR A 107 30.54 41.73 24.29
C THR A 107 29.05 41.37 24.34
N GLN A 108 28.25 42.24 24.95
CA GLN A 108 26.79 42.09 24.95
C GLN A 108 26.21 42.14 23.52
N GLU A 109 26.80 42.91 22.64
CA GLU A 109 26.39 43.05 21.24
C GLU A 109 26.65 41.76 20.46
N GLU A 110 27.85 41.19 20.59
CA GLU A 110 28.20 39.89 20.02
C GLU A 110 27.27 38.77 20.50
N PHE A 111 27.03 38.70 21.82
CA PHE A 111 26.11 37.71 22.39
C PHE A 111 24.68 37.89 21.85
N SER A 112 24.20 39.12 21.71
CA SER A 112 22.81 39.39 21.27
C SER A 112 22.60 39.02 19.80
N LEU A 113 23.63 39.19 18.95
CA LEU A 113 23.59 38.73 17.56
C LEU A 113 23.56 37.20 17.50
N GLU A 114 24.46 36.52 18.23
CA GLU A 114 24.49 35.05 18.28
C GLU A 114 23.18 34.46 18.85
N ASP A 115 22.58 35.09 19.86
CA ASP A 115 21.34 34.65 20.48
C ASP A 115 20.15 34.71 19.51
N ALA A 116 20.04 35.77 18.71
CA ALA A 116 18.99 35.90 17.70
C ALA A 116 19.10 34.83 16.59
N THR A 117 20.32 34.54 16.14
CA THR A 117 20.60 33.46 15.18
C THR A 117 20.27 32.10 15.79
N PHE A 118 20.72 31.85 17.03
CA PHE A 118 20.44 30.63 17.76
C PHE A 118 18.95 30.37 17.94
N ALA A 119 18.17 31.38 18.35
CA ALA A 119 16.73 31.24 18.53
C ALA A 119 16.03 30.85 17.22
N SER A 120 16.46 31.44 16.10
CA SER A 120 15.95 31.13 14.77
C SER A 120 16.27 29.70 14.34
N GLU A 121 17.51 29.23 14.55
CA GLU A 121 17.93 27.87 14.22
C GLU A 121 17.19 26.82 15.06
N VAL A 122 17.08 27.02 16.38
CA VAL A 122 16.34 26.12 17.25
C VAL A 122 14.87 26.04 16.85
N GLN A 123 14.27 27.17 16.46
CA GLN A 123 12.89 27.18 16.00
C GLN A 123 12.73 26.44 14.67
N ALA A 124 13.64 26.65 13.72
CA ALA A 124 13.64 25.94 12.44
C ALA A 124 13.73 24.41 12.63
N GLU A 125 14.61 23.94 13.51
CA GLU A 125 14.75 22.50 13.78
C GLU A 125 13.54 21.92 14.52
N LYS A 126 12.89 22.68 15.39
CA LYS A 126 11.64 22.27 16.04
C LYS A 126 10.51 22.10 15.02
N GLU A 127 10.36 23.03 14.09
CA GLU A 127 9.36 22.91 13.02
C GLU A 127 9.66 21.73 12.10
N ALA A 128 10.94 21.49 11.75
CA ALA A 128 11.34 20.31 10.99
C ALA A 128 10.94 19.00 11.69
N VAL A 129 11.17 18.88 13.01
CA VAL A 129 10.71 17.72 13.79
C VAL A 129 9.19 17.55 13.75
N LYS A 130 8.45 18.66 13.80
CA LYS A 130 6.98 18.63 13.74
C LYS A 130 6.50 18.15 12.38
N VAL A 131 7.10 18.63 11.29
CA VAL A 131 6.81 18.19 9.93
C VAL A 131 7.09 16.69 9.78
N LEU A 132 8.27 16.22 10.19
CA LEU A 132 8.63 14.79 10.11
C LEU A 132 7.65 13.89 10.89
N LYS A 133 7.14 14.35 12.03
CA LYS A 133 6.10 13.63 12.79
C LYS A 133 4.76 13.59 12.06
N GLN A 134 4.37 14.70 11.42
CA GLN A 134 3.14 14.75 10.62
C GLN A 134 3.24 13.84 9.39
N GLU A 135 4.37 13.87 8.68
CA GLU A 135 4.66 12.99 7.55
C GLU A 135 4.64 11.52 7.96
N ALA A 136 5.25 11.18 9.10
CA ALA A 136 5.19 9.82 9.64
C ALA A 136 3.76 9.37 9.95
N SER A 137 2.95 10.26 10.54
CA SER A 137 1.54 9.97 10.83
C SER A 137 0.71 9.82 9.56
N ALA A 138 0.96 10.63 8.54
CA ALA A 138 0.27 10.55 7.25
C ALA A 138 0.64 9.25 6.52
N ALA A 139 1.92 8.88 6.50
CA ALA A 139 2.38 7.63 5.91
C ALA A 139 1.73 6.40 6.56
N ALA A 140 1.63 6.38 7.89
CA ALA A 140 0.94 5.30 8.62
C ALA A 140 -0.54 5.20 8.24
N ALA A 141 -1.24 6.34 8.13
CA ALA A 141 -2.66 6.36 7.74
C ALA A 141 -2.89 5.87 6.30
N VAL A 142 -1.96 6.15 5.39
CA VAL A 142 -2.02 5.64 4.00
C VAL A 142 -1.81 4.13 3.96
N SER A 143 -0.84 3.61 4.70
CA SER A 143 -0.63 2.16 4.81
C SER A 143 -1.85 1.44 5.37
N ASP A 144 -2.49 1.97 6.42
CA ASP A 144 -3.68 1.37 7.00
C ASP A 144 -4.87 1.35 6.00
N ALA A 145 -4.98 2.38 5.15
CA ALA A 145 -6.04 2.47 4.14
C ALA A 145 -5.84 1.54 2.93
N GLU A 146 -4.59 1.23 2.55
CA GLU A 146 -4.28 0.31 1.44
C GLU A 146 -4.38 -1.18 1.85
N LEU A 147 -4.36 -1.47 3.15
CA LEU A 147 -4.50 -2.83 3.71
C LEU A 147 -5.94 -3.25 4.00
N HIS A 148 -6.94 -2.37 3.82
CA HIS A 148 -8.37 -2.61 4.05
C HIS A 148 -9.18 -2.70 2.75
#